data_AF-A0A533YL82-F1
#
_entry.id   AF-A0A533YL82-F1
#
_cell.length_a   1.000
_cell.length_b   1.000
_cell.length_c   1.000
_cell.angle_alpha   90.00
_cell.angle_beta   90.00
_cell.angle_gamma   90.00
#
_symmetry.space_group_name_H-M   'P 1'
#
loop_
_entity.id
_entity.type
_entity.pdbx_description
1 polymer ?
#
loop_
_entity_poly.entity_id
_entity_poly.type
_entity_poly.pdbx_seq_one_letter_code
_entity_poly.pdbx_strand_id
1 'polypeptide(L)' 'MGAASPSPVHPYVQLAIEAIDAYVRDFRVITPPEGLFGRHPALQDRAGVFVSLKKRGELRGCIGT' A
#
# COMPACT_ATOMS: atom_id res chain seq x y z
N MET A 1 -12.68 19.29 9.80
CA MET A 1 -13.45 18.67 8.70
C MET A 1 -13.11 17.19 8.66
N GLY A 2 -14.12 16.35 8.98
CA GLY A 2 -14.20 14.90 8.77
C GLY A 2 -12.98 14.03 9.06
N ALA A 3 -12.87 13.48 10.27
CA ALA A 3 -12.11 12.24 10.47
C ALA A 3 -12.89 11.12 9.76
N ALA A 4 -12.34 10.60 8.66
CA ALA A 4 -12.93 9.45 7.98
C ALA A 4 -12.90 8.25 8.95
N SER A 5 -14.06 7.67 9.21
CA SER A 5 -14.22 6.40 9.92
C SER A 5 -13.34 5.32 9.27
N PRO A 6 -12.77 4.37 10.02
CA PRO A 6 -11.92 3.33 9.43
C PRO A 6 -12.78 2.37 8.62
N SER A 7 -12.91 2.66 7.33
CA SER A 7 -13.32 1.68 6.33
C SER A 7 -12.32 0.52 6.32
N PRO A 8 -12.74 -0.71 5.98
CA PRO A 8 -11.81 -1.81 5.74
C PRO A 8 -10.70 -1.34 4.78
N VAL A 9 -9.44 -1.46 5.20
CA VAL A 9 -8.29 -1.00 4.40
C VAL A 9 -8.27 -1.78 3.09
N HIS A 10 -8.23 -1.08 1.96
CA HIS A 10 -8.21 -1.71 0.64
C HIS A 10 -7.00 -2.64 0.52
N PRO A 11 -7.12 -3.86 -0.06
CA PRO A 11 -6.01 -4.82 -0.13
C PRO A 11 -4.71 -4.26 -0.73
N TYR A 12 -4.81 -3.32 -1.66
CA TYR A 12 -3.63 -2.70 -2.30
C TYR A 12 -2.92 -1.74 -1.34
N VAL A 13 -3.70 -1.04 -0.51
CA VAL A 13 -3.18 -0.16 0.53
C VAL A 13 -2.56 -0.99 1.65
N GLN A 14 -3.18 -2.12 2.00
CA GLN A 14 -2.63 -3.05 2.98
C GLN A 14 -1.25 -3.57 2.55
N LEU A 15 -1.10 -4.00 1.29
CA LEU A 15 0.20 -4.42 0.74
C LEU A 15 1.25 -3.31 0.85
N ALA A 16 0.89 -2.06 0.53
CA ALA A 16 1.80 -0.93 0.64
C ALA A 16 2.21 -0.66 2.10
N ILE A 17 1.28 -0.76 3.05
CA ILE A 17 1.55 -0.60 4.49
C ILE A 17 2.54 -1.68 4.96
N GLU A 18 2.28 -2.95 4.64
CA GLU A 18 3.12 -4.08 5.05
C GLU A 18 4.54 -3.97 4.47
N ALA A 19 4.65 -3.58 3.19
CA ALA A 19 5.95 -3.40 2.55
C ALA A 19 6.78 -2.28 3.20
N ILE A 20 6.13 -1.15 3.52
CA ILE A 20 6.81 -0.02 4.16
C ILE A 20 7.20 -0.37 5.60
N ASP A 21 6.32 -1.01 6.37
CA ASP A 21 6.59 -1.39 7.76
C ASP A 21 7.76 -2.37 7.85
N ALA A 22 7.77 -3.41 7.03
CA ALA A 22 8.87 -4.39 6.97
C ALA A 22 10.21 -3.75 6.56
N TYR A 23 10.18 -2.81 5.60
CA TYR A 23 11.41 -2.16 5.17
C TYR A 23 11.95 -1.17 6.22
N VAL A 24 11.07 -0.39 6.87
CA VAL A 24 11.49 0.60 7.86
C VAL A 24 11.97 -0.06 9.16
N ARG A 25 11.33 -1.16 9.59
CA ARG A 25 11.69 -1.85 10.83
C ARG A 25 12.89 -2.77 10.65
N ASP A 26 12.87 -3.56 9.58
CA ASP A 26 13.76 -4.72 9.42
C ASP A 26 14.65 -4.64 8.18
N PHE A 27 14.58 -3.55 7.39
CA PHE A 27 15.24 -3.42 6.09
C PHE A 27 14.93 -4.58 5.13
N ARG A 28 13.72 -5.15 5.24
CA ARG A 28 13.29 -6.31 4.49
C ARG A 28 12.31 -5.93 3.38
N VAL A 29 12.55 -6.44 2.17
CA VAL A 29 11.59 -6.39 1.06
C VAL A 29 10.67 -7.61 1.15
N ILE A 30 9.35 -7.38 1.09
CA ILE A 30 8.36 -8.47 1.18
C ILE A 30 7.99 -9.02 -0.19
N THR A 31 7.61 -10.29 -0.20
CA THR A 31 6.83 -10.87 -1.29
C THR A 31 5.35 -10.57 -1.04
N PRO A 32 4.55 -10.25 -2.06
CA PRO A 32 3.11 -10.11 -1.91
C PRO A 32 2.48 -11.36 -1.25
N PRO A 33 1.51 -11.19 -0.32
CA PRO A 33 0.88 -12.31 0.37
C PRO A 33 0.31 -13.36 -0.60
N GLU A 34 0.43 -14.63 -0.20
CA GLU A 34 -0.11 -15.74 -0.99
C GLU A 34 -1.62 -15.56 -1.24
N GLY A 35 -2.02 -15.87 -2.47
CA GLY A 35 -3.40 -15.73 -2.94
C GLY A 35 -3.87 -14.29 -3.15
N LEU A 36 -3.06 -13.25 -2.87
CA LEU A 36 -3.44 -11.85 -3.15
C LEU A 36 -3.82 -11.67 -4.62
N PHE A 37 -2.95 -12.14 -5.52
CA PHE A 37 -3.18 -12.02 -6.95
C PHE A 37 -4.33 -12.89 -7.47
N GLY A 38 -4.59 -14.04 -6.85
CA GLY A 38 -5.76 -14.86 -7.19
C GLY A 38 -7.08 -14.17 -6.81
N ARG A 39 -7.09 -13.43 -5.69
CA ARG A 39 -8.24 -12.62 -5.25
C ARG A 39 -8.35 -11.29 -6.00
N HIS A 40 -7.25 -10.77 -6.51
CA HIS A 40 -7.17 -9.49 -7.20
C HIS A 40 -6.32 -9.59 -8.49
N PRO A 41 -6.87 -10.17 -9.57
CA PRO A 41 -6.12 -10.38 -10.81
C PRO A 41 -5.54 -9.10 -11.43
N ALA A 42 -6.24 -7.97 -11.28
CA ALA A 42 -5.77 -6.67 -11.77
C ALA A 42 -4.43 -6.19 -11.17
N LEU A 43 -3.96 -6.79 -10.07
CA LEU A 43 -2.62 -6.54 -9.53
C LEU A 43 -1.50 -7.27 -10.30
N GLN A 44 -1.83 -8.28 -11.11
CA GLN A 44 -0.83 -9.00 -11.93
C GLN A 44 -0.52 -8.26 -13.23
N ASP A 45 -1.45 -7.44 -13.71
CA ASP A 45 -1.28 -6.72 -14.96
C ASP A 45 -0.21 -5.63 -14.83
N ARG A 46 0.56 -5.43 -15.91
CA ARG A 46 1.55 -4.35 -15.96
C ARG A 46 0.81 -3.02 -16.03
N ALA A 47 0.91 -2.23 -14.97
CA ALA A 47 0.35 -0.89 -14.89
C ALA A 47 1.29 0.03 -14.12
N GLY A 48 1.21 1.33 -14.39
CA GLY A 48 1.83 2.34 -13.55
C GLY A 48 1.12 2.45 -12.21
N VAL A 49 1.86 2.63 -11.13
CA VAL A 49 1.32 2.66 -9.76
C VAL A 49 2.04 3.74 -8.96
N PHE A 50 1.28 4.46 -8.14
CA PHE A 50 1.80 5.46 -7.21
C PHE A 50 1.35 5.14 -5.78
N VAL A 51 2.25 5.31 -4.82
CA VAL A 51 1.99 5.22 -3.39
C VAL A 51 2.22 6.59 -2.76
N SER A 52 1.16 7.16 -2.20
CA SER A 52 1.21 8.44 -1.47
C SER A 52 1.05 8.22 0.02
N LEU A 53 2.03 8.70 0.79
CA LEU A 53 1.95 8.75 2.25
C LEU A 53 1.45 10.14 2.68
N LYS A 54 0.42 10.16 3.52
CA LYS A 54 -0.11 11.39 4.12
C LYS A 54 0.04 11.34 5.63
N LYS A 55 0.44 12.46 6.24
CA LYS A 55 0.54 12.64 7.69
C LYS A 55 -0.25 13.89 8.06
N ARG A 56 -1.23 13.76 8.96
CA ARG A 56 -2.13 14.87 9.37
C ARG A 56 -2.82 15.55 8.18
N GLY A 57 -3.20 14.78 7.16
CA GLY A 57 -3.84 15.29 5.94
C GLY A 57 -2.87 15.83 4.89
N GLU A 58 -1.59 16.03 5.23
CA GLU A 58 -0.57 16.60 4.34
C GLU A 58 0.28 15.52 3.67
N LEU A 59 0.75 15.79 2.44
CA LEU A 59 1.62 14.89 1.70
C LEU A 59 2.98 14.77 2.39
N ARG A 60 3.38 13.54 2.75
CA ARG A 60 4.70 13.23 3.30
C ARG A 60 5.65 12.67 2.24
N GLY A 61 5.12 12.04 1.19
CA GLY A 61 5.88 11.51 0.07
C GLY A 61 4.97 10.81 -0.94
N CYS A 62 5.34 10.84 -2.22
CA CYS A 62 4.67 10.13 -3.30
C CYS A 62 5.73 9.54 -4.22
N ILE A 63 5.70 8.23 -4.46
CA ILE A 63 6.61 7.52 -5.35
C ILE A 63 5.78 6.61 -6.25
N GLY A 64 6.15 6.51 -7.51
CA GLY A 64 5.52 5.61 -8.46
C GLY A 64 6.40 5.33 -9.66
N THR A 65 5.85 4.51 -10.55
CA THR A 65 6.43 4.13 -11.85
C THR A 65 5.38 4.32 -12.93
#